data_AF-A0A954RMJ8-F1
#
_entry.id   AF-A0A954RMJ8-F1
#
_cell.length_a   1.000
_cell.length_b   1.000
_cell.length_c   1.000
_cell.angle_alpha   90.00
_cell.angle_beta   90.00
_cell.angle_gamma   90.00
#
_symmetry.space_group_name_H-M   'P 1'
#
loop_
_entity.id
_entity.type
_entity.pdbx_description
1 polymer ?
#
loop_
_entity_poly.entity_id
_entity_poly.type
_entity_poly.pdbx_seq_one_letter_code
_entity_poly.pdbx_strand_id
1 'polypeptide(L)' 'LQAITDAAENSPIETPADMQDGRWRVTGKVQGEPPFRGRLIHHGWEASRCEIPQWNGADAAAQVVAPAEVECAN' A
#
# COMPACT_ATOMS: atom_id res chain seq x y z
N LEU A 1 -0.43 4.82 13.04
CA LEU A 1 0.08 3.74 12.17
C LEU A 1 0.18 2.49 13.02
N GLN A 2 -0.10 1.34 12.44
CA GLN A 2 0.04 0.03 13.07
C GLN A 2 1.05 -0.78 12.26
N ALA A 3 1.90 -1.52 12.96
CA ALA A 3 2.83 -2.44 12.31
C ALA A 3 2.07 -3.58 11.64
N ILE A 4 2.49 -3.99 10.44
CA ILE A 4 1.89 -5.16 9.76
C ILE A 4 2.31 -6.46 10.48
N THR A 5 3.48 -6.47 11.10
CA THR A 5 4.00 -7.56 11.93
C THR A 5 4.77 -7.02 13.13
N ASP A 6 4.70 -7.72 14.27
CA ASP A 6 5.42 -7.35 15.50
C ASP A 6 6.88 -7.89 15.52
N ALA A 7 7.30 -8.58 14.47
CA ALA A 7 8.66 -9.08 14.35
C ALA A 7 9.67 -7.92 14.28
N ALA A 8 10.81 -8.09 14.94
CA ALA A 8 11.86 -7.08 14.95
C ALA A 8 12.54 -6.98 13.57
N GLU A 9 12.96 -5.77 13.20
CA GLU A 9 13.80 -5.61 12.02
C GLU A 9 15.10 -6.41 12.16
N ASN A 10 15.54 -6.97 11.05
CA ASN A 10 16.63 -7.93 10.94
C ASN A 10 16.39 -9.30 11.61
N SER A 11 15.19 -9.59 12.12
CA SER A 11 14.84 -10.94 12.57
C SER A 11 14.46 -11.85 11.39
N PRO A 12 14.63 -13.18 11.51
CA PRO A 12 14.04 -14.12 10.57
C PRO A 12 12.51 -14.02 10.62
N ILE A 13 11.86 -14.18 9.47
CA ILE A 13 10.41 -14.19 9.32
C ILE A 13 9.99 -15.10 8.16
N GLU A 14 8.76 -15.60 8.22
CA GLU A 14 8.07 -16.27 7.13
C GLU A 14 6.82 -15.45 6.76
N THR A 15 6.59 -15.19 5.48
CA THR A 15 5.36 -14.52 5.03
C THR A 15 4.15 -15.45 5.20
N PRO A 16 2.93 -14.93 5.33
CA PRO A 16 1.73 -15.75 5.24
C PRO A 16 1.66 -16.52 3.91
N ALA A 17 0.98 -17.66 3.88
CA ALA A 17 0.75 -18.41 2.64
C ALA A 17 -0.24 -17.69 1.71
N ASP A 18 -1.18 -16.93 2.27
CA ASP A 18 -2.18 -16.11 1.59
C ASP A 18 -1.73 -14.64 1.42
N MET A 19 -0.41 -14.45 1.24
CA MET A 19 0.22 -13.13 1.13
C MET A 19 -0.44 -12.26 0.05
N GLN A 20 -0.70 -11.00 0.37
CA GLN A 20 -1.16 -9.99 -0.59
C GLN A 20 -0.02 -9.01 -0.91
N ASP A 21 0.25 -8.77 -2.20
CA ASP A 21 1.36 -7.93 -2.69
C ASP A 21 1.33 -6.47 -2.20
N GLY A 22 0.16 -5.98 -1.79
CA GLY A 22 0.00 -4.65 -1.19
C GLY A 22 0.39 -4.57 0.29
N ARG A 23 0.43 -5.71 0.99
CA ARG A 23 0.72 -5.78 2.43
C ARG A 23 2.12 -6.32 2.70
N TRP A 24 2.63 -7.19 1.84
CA TRP A 24 3.96 -7.77 1.93
C TRP A 24 4.68 -7.61 0.60
N ARG A 25 5.90 -7.06 0.66
CA ARG A 25 6.80 -6.97 -0.49
C ARG A 25 8.00 -7.88 -0.24
N VAL A 26 8.19 -8.87 -1.10
CA VAL A 26 9.38 -9.72 -1.10
C VAL A 26 10.38 -9.18 -2.11
N THR A 27 11.64 -9.07 -1.71
CA THR A 27 12.72 -8.49 -2.52
C THR A 27 13.91 -9.44 -2.63
N GLY A 28 14.72 -9.32 -3.69
CA GLY A 28 15.88 -10.17 -3.94
C GLY A 28 15.59 -11.24 -5.01
N LYS A 29 16.22 -12.41 -4.90
CA LYS A 29 15.97 -13.53 -5.82
C LYS A 29 14.72 -14.31 -5.39
N VAL A 30 13.55 -13.81 -5.80
CA VAL A 30 12.26 -14.44 -5.50
C VAL A 30 11.99 -15.56 -6.51
N GLN A 31 11.74 -16.77 -6.02
CA GLN A 31 11.38 -17.95 -6.82
C GLN A 31 10.32 -18.75 -6.07
N GLY A 32 9.36 -19.31 -6.79
CA GLY A 32 8.24 -20.05 -6.21
C GLY A 32 7.13 -19.12 -5.70
N GLU A 33 6.22 -19.72 -4.96
CA GLU A 33 5.03 -19.06 -4.39
C GLU A 33 5.18 -18.93 -2.86
N PRO A 34 4.43 -18.02 -2.21
CA PRO A 34 4.37 -17.96 -0.75
C PRO A 34 4.02 -19.32 -0.11
N PRO A 35 4.44 -19.56 1.14
CA PRO A 35 5.14 -18.63 2.03
C PRO A 35 6.64 -18.50 1.73
N PHE A 36 7.19 -17.30 1.88
CA PHE A 36 8.61 -17.02 1.71
C PHE A 36 9.31 -16.87 3.06
N ARG A 37 10.52 -17.43 3.18
CA ARG A 37 11.38 -17.28 4.37
C ARG A 37 12.50 -16.29 4.09
N GLY A 38 12.74 -15.37 5.02
CA GLY A 38 13.79 -14.37 4.87
C GLY A 38 14.07 -13.61 6.16
N ARG A 39 14.72 -12.46 6.00
CA ARG A 39 14.97 -11.51 7.08
C ARG A 39 14.06 -10.29 6.89
N LEU A 40 13.35 -9.90 7.94
CA LEU A 40 12.50 -8.71 7.90
C LEU A 40 13.38 -7.47 7.77
N ILE A 41 13.23 -6.72 6.68
CA ILE A 41 13.99 -5.47 6.48
C ILE A 41 13.25 -4.29 7.10
N HIS A 42 11.92 -4.25 6.96
CA HIS A 42 11.05 -3.25 7.55
C HIS A 42 9.70 -3.93 7.82
N HIS A 43 9.13 -3.71 9.00
CA HIS A 43 7.92 -4.39 9.47
C HIS A 43 6.64 -3.92 8.76
N GLY A 44 6.73 -2.84 7.99
CA GLY A 44 5.61 -2.28 7.24
C GLY A 44 4.65 -1.48 8.12
N TRP A 45 4.03 -0.46 7.53
CA TRP A 45 3.08 0.39 8.24
C TRP A 45 1.73 0.36 7.57
N GLU A 46 0.71 0.10 8.36
CA GLU A 46 -0.69 0.20 7.99
C GLU A 46 -1.29 1.44 8.65
N ALA A 47 -2.13 2.17 7.91
CA ALA A 47 -2.88 3.27 8.47
C ALA A 47 -3.86 2.73 9.53
N SER A 48 -3.74 3.21 10.76
CA SER A 48 -4.63 2.81 11.86
C SER A 48 -6.04 3.40 11.74
N ARG A 49 -6.22 4.34 10.80
CA ARG A 49 -7.50 4.98 10.50
C ARG A 49 -7.47 5.47 9.05
N CYS A 50 -8.57 5.30 8.33
CA CYS A 50 -8.80 5.89 7.02
C CYS A 50 -10.11 6.69 7.08
N GLU A 51 -10.00 8.01 7.08
CA GLU A 51 -11.15 8.92 7.03
C GLU A 51 -11.14 9.63 5.69
N ILE A 52 -12.09 9.28 4.83
CA ILE A 52 -12.26 9.94 3.54
C ILE A 52 -13.41 10.95 3.69
N PRO A 53 -13.16 12.25 3.42
CA PRO A 53 -14.23 13.24 3.46
C PRO A 53 -15.29 12.93 2.41
N GLN A 54 -16.55 13.25 2.71
CA GLN A 54 -17.63 13.13 1.73
C GLN A 54 -17.45 14.17 0.61
N TRP A 55 -17.72 13.76 -0.63
CA TRP A 55 -17.75 14.67 -1.77
C TRP A 55 -18.79 15.77 -1.53
N ASN A 56 -18.38 17.02 -1.68
CA ASN A 56 -19.22 18.20 -1.50
C ASN A 56 -19.25 19.13 -2.73
N GLY A 57 -18.71 18.67 -3.87
CA GLY A 57 -18.74 19.40 -5.14
C GLY A 57 -19.97 19.04 -5.98
N ALA A 58 -19.99 19.51 -7.23
CA ALA A 58 -21.09 19.21 -8.16
C ALA A 58 -21.09 17.74 -8.60
N ASP A 59 -22.27 17.14 -8.76
CA ASP A 59 -22.42 15.74 -9.23
C ASP A 59 -21.70 15.48 -10.56
N ALA A 60 -21.74 16.47 -11.46
CA ALA A 60 -21.07 16.39 -12.76
C ALA A 60 -19.54 16.22 -12.66
N ALA A 61 -18.93 16.61 -11.54
CA ALA A 61 -17.49 16.46 -11.29
C ALA A 61 -17.16 15.32 -10.31
N ALA A 62 -18.16 14.63 -9.74
CA ALA A 62 -17.96 13.62 -8.70
C ALA A 62 -17.13 12.42 -9.17
N GLN A 63 -17.09 12.16 -10.47
CA GLN A 63 -16.31 11.07 -11.08
C GLN A 63 -15.06 11.55 -11.84
N VAL A 64 -14.72 12.84 -11.75
CA VAL A 64 -13.54 13.39 -12.43
C VAL A 64 -12.31 13.15 -11.54
N VAL A 65 -11.41 12.27 -11.98
CA VAL A 65 -10.13 11.99 -11.28
C VAL A 65 -9.08 13.07 -11.59
N ALA A 66 -9.11 13.62 -12.80
CA ALA A 66 -8.27 14.73 -13.24
C ALA A 66 -9.06 15.63 -14.20
N PRO A 67 -9.07 16.96 -14.00
CA PRO A 67 -9.80 17.90 -14.84
C PRO A 67 -9.13 18.07 -16.21
N ALA A 68 -9.87 18.63 -17.18
CA ALA A 68 -9.27 19.11 -18.41
C ALA A 68 -8.52 20.43 -18.15
N GLU A 69 -7.33 20.58 -18.74
CA GLU A 69 -6.51 21.80 -18.67
C GLU A 69 -6.62 22.58 -19.99
N VAL A 70 -6.75 23.91 -19.89
CA VAL A 70 -6.87 24.80 -21.06
C VAL A 70 -5.91 25.98 -20.89
N GLU A 71 -5.02 26.18 -21.86
CA GLU A 71 -4.17 27.37 -21.94
C GLU A 71 -4.96 28.53 -22.56
N CYS A 72 -4.96 29.70 -21.89
CA CYS A 72 -5.56 30.91 -22.42
C CYS A 72 -4.56 31.70 -23.26
N ALA A 73 -4.97 32.15 -24.45
CA ALA A 73 -4.20 33.13 -25.21
C ALA A 73 -4.37 34.52 -24.59
N ASN A 74 -3.25 35.17 -24.24
CA ASN A 74 -3.21 36.61 -23.95
C ASN A 74 -3.23 37.44 -25.24
#